data_AF-A0A831W8R4-F1
#
_entry.id   AF-A0A831W8R4-F1
#
_cell.length_a   1.000
_cell.length_b   1.000
_cell.length_c   1.000
_cell.angle_alpha   90.00
_cell.angle_beta   90.00
_cell.angle_gamma   90.00
#
_symmetry.space_group_name_H-M   'P 1'
#
loop_
_entity.id
_entity.type
_entity.pdbx_description
1 polymer ?
#
loop_
_entity_poly.entity_id
_entity_poly.type
_entity_poly.pdbx_seq_one_letter_code
_entity_poly.pdbx_strand_id
1 'polypeptide(L)'
;MADVSRLQVETAIKEYIDPYLGKDLVSAKSIKGIEIDGGTVSVGVVLGYPAKGYREELAQALKTKVESIDGVDDARIDVSSKITAHTVQKNLKPLQNIKNILAIASGKGGVGKSTVAVNLALALSAEGATVGILDADIYGPSQPRMLGIKGKPDSKDGKTLEPMNSYHLQAMSIGFLIEEETPMIWRGPMVTQALEQLLNDTQWKDLDYLVIDLPPGTGDTQLTLAQRVPVSGAVIVTTPQDIALLDARRGLKMFEKVDVPVLGIVENMGLHICSQCGHEEH
;
A
#
# COMPACT_ATOMS: atom_id res chain seq x y z
N MET A 1 34.61 19.77 28.36
CA MET A 1 33.28 19.65 27.72
C MET A 1 32.65 18.40 28.28
N ALA A 2 31.36 18.42 28.60
CA ALA A 2 30.69 17.20 29.05
C ALA A 2 30.65 16.22 27.87
N ASP A 3 31.11 14.99 28.07
CA ASP A 3 31.04 13.97 27.03
C ASP A 3 29.57 13.64 26.75
N VAL A 4 29.14 13.81 25.49
CA VAL A 4 27.78 13.48 25.07
C VAL A 4 27.58 11.97 25.19
N SER A 5 26.57 11.57 25.95
CA SER A 5 26.21 10.16 26.11
C SER A 5 25.14 9.73 25.12
N ARG A 6 25.18 8.45 24.73
CA ARG A 6 24.13 7.82 23.93
C ARG A 6 22.73 7.99 24.53
N LEU A 7 22.62 7.93 25.86
CA LEU A 7 21.35 8.06 26.58
C LEU A 7 20.76 9.48 26.41
N GLN A 8 21.59 10.52 26.38
CA GLN A 8 21.12 11.90 26.13
C GLN A 8 20.57 12.02 24.71
N VAL A 9 21.26 11.48 23.71
CA VAL A 9 20.81 11.46 22.30
C VAL A 9 19.49 10.70 22.15
N GLU A 10 19.38 9.51 22.73
CA GLU A 10 18.13 8.72 22.70
C GLU A 10 16.97 9.46 23.38
N THR A 11 17.24 10.15 24.50
CA THR A 11 16.23 10.93 25.22
C THR A 11 15.72 12.10 24.38
N ALA A 12 16.61 12.85 23.73
CA ALA A 12 16.23 13.97 22.86
C ALA A 12 15.41 13.49 21.65
N ILE A 13 15.82 12.40 21.00
CA ILE A 13 15.08 11.81 19.87
C ILE A 13 13.70 11.31 20.30
N LYS A 14 13.57 10.76 21.52
CA LYS A 14 12.32 10.21 22.04
C LYS A 14 11.21 11.25 22.18
N GLU A 15 11.54 12.53 22.27
CA GLU A 15 10.56 13.62 22.27
C GLU A 15 9.90 13.83 20.90
N TYR A 16 10.53 13.35 19.83
CA TYR A 16 9.95 13.43 18.50
C TYR A 16 8.92 12.30 18.30
N ILE A 17 7.66 12.70 18.14
CA ILE A 17 6.57 11.78 17.80
C ILE A 17 6.43 11.74 16.28
N ASP A 18 6.65 10.56 15.70
CA ASP A 18 6.46 10.36 14.27
C ASP A 18 4.96 10.48 13.94
N PRO A 19 4.58 11.36 12.98
CA PRO A 19 3.18 11.66 12.71
C PRO A 19 2.43 10.48 12.07
N TYR A 20 3.14 9.56 11.42
CA TYR A 20 2.55 8.41 10.76
C TYR A 20 2.45 7.18 11.67
N LEU A 21 3.39 7.02 12.61
CA LEU A 21 3.36 5.94 13.60
C LEU A 21 2.58 6.30 14.87
N GLY A 22 2.37 7.59 15.15
CA GLY A 22 1.73 8.08 16.37
C GLY A 22 2.52 7.76 17.65
N LYS A 23 3.83 7.49 17.53
CA LYS A 23 4.73 7.13 18.64
C LYS A 23 6.16 7.57 18.35
N ASP A 24 6.99 7.58 19.38
CA ASP A 24 8.40 7.94 19.25
C ASP A 24 9.23 6.86 18.52
N LEU A 25 10.32 7.30 17.90
CA LEU A 25 11.18 6.45 17.06
C LEU A 25 11.97 5.40 17.85
N VAL A 26 12.20 5.61 19.15
CA VAL A 26 12.92 4.67 20.03
C VAL A 26 11.99 3.50 20.37
N SER A 27 10.78 3.80 20.83
CA SER A 27 9.72 2.81 21.10
C SER A 27 9.28 2.08 19.83
N ALA A 28 9.33 2.75 18.68
CA ALA A 28 9.12 2.13 17.36
C ALA A 28 10.25 1.20 16.93
N LYS A 29 11.40 1.19 17.63
CA LYS A 29 12.63 0.45 17.28
C LYS A 29 13.19 0.85 15.91
N SER A 30 12.98 2.10 15.52
CA SER A 30 13.42 2.67 14.25
C SER A 30 14.88 3.15 14.31
N ILE A 31 15.40 3.48 15.50
CA ILE A 31 16.81 3.83 15.68
C ILE A 31 17.68 2.58 15.57
N LYS A 32 18.63 2.55 14.64
CA LYS A 32 19.52 1.40 14.38
C LYS A 32 20.95 1.59 14.86
N GLY A 33 21.40 2.83 14.98
CA GLY A 33 22.75 3.14 15.45
C GLY A 33 22.85 4.58 15.91
N ILE A 34 23.65 4.80 16.95
CA ILE A 34 24.09 6.10 17.41
C ILE A 34 25.61 5.99 17.60
N GLU A 35 26.35 6.78 16.84
CA GLU A 35 27.80 6.87 16.92
C GLU A 35 28.17 8.28 17.35
N ILE A 36 29.08 8.38 18.32
CA ILE A 36 29.53 9.65 18.90
C ILE A 36 31.05 9.68 18.78
N ASP A 37 31.56 10.68 18.06
CA ASP A 37 32.98 10.93 17.87
C ASP A 37 33.29 12.39 18.21
N GLY A 38 33.77 12.62 19.44
CA GLY A 38 33.91 13.96 20.00
C GLY A 38 32.57 14.69 20.02
N GLY A 39 32.50 15.84 19.36
CA GLY A 39 31.27 16.63 19.21
C GLY A 39 30.39 16.23 18.01
N THR A 40 30.81 15.26 17.18
CA THR A 40 30.00 14.81 16.04
C THR A 40 29.13 13.61 16.42
N VAL A 41 27.82 13.72 16.21
CA VAL A 41 26.85 12.64 16.47
C VAL A 41 26.25 12.16 15.16
N SER A 42 26.33 10.86 14.89
CA SER A 42 25.68 10.22 13.74
C SER A 42 24.57 9.28 14.20
N VAL A 43 23.37 9.44 13.64
CA VAL A 43 22.18 8.65 13.99
C VAL A 43 21.61 7.98 12.74
N GLY A 44 21.51 6.65 12.78
CA GLY A 44 20.83 5.86 11.75
C GLY A 44 19.39 5.55 12.12
N VAL A 45 18.45 5.95 11.27
CA VAL A 45 17.01 5.73 11.42
C VAL A 45 16.50 4.88 10.26
N VAL A 46 15.83 3.78 10.56
CA VAL A 46 15.20 2.89 9.58
C VAL A 46 13.70 2.81 9.85
N LEU A 47 12.91 3.41 8.95
CA LEU A 47 11.46 3.40 8.98
C LEU A 47 10.90 2.11 8.37
N GLY A 48 9.80 1.60 8.95
CA GLY A 48 9.09 0.42 8.46
C GLY A 48 8.13 0.67 7.29
N TYR A 49 8.07 1.89 6.78
CA TYR A 49 7.14 2.35 5.75
C TYR A 49 7.86 3.22 4.70
N PRO A 50 7.32 3.35 3.47
CA PRO A 50 7.92 4.19 2.44
C PRO A 50 7.70 5.66 2.81
N ALA A 51 8.78 6.44 2.78
CA ALA A 51 8.80 7.76 3.40
C ALA A 51 9.65 8.76 2.59
N LYS A 52 9.82 8.54 1.28
CA LYS A 52 10.69 9.38 0.44
C LYS A 52 10.34 10.87 0.57
N GLY A 53 9.06 11.24 0.64
CA GLY A 53 8.61 12.63 0.79
C GLY A 53 8.85 13.23 2.17
N TYR A 54 9.01 12.40 3.21
CA TYR A 54 9.12 12.83 4.60
C TYR A 54 10.55 12.71 5.19
N ARG A 55 11.44 11.95 4.53
CA ARG A 55 12.81 11.68 5.01
C ARG A 55 13.60 12.94 5.37
N GLU A 56 13.55 13.96 4.52
CA GLU A 56 14.31 15.20 4.73
C GLU A 56 13.77 16.00 5.93
N GLU A 57 12.44 16.12 6.02
CA GLU A 57 11.78 16.78 7.16
C GLU A 57 12.14 16.09 8.47
N LEU A 58 12.05 14.76 8.50
CA LEU A 58 12.42 13.96 9.67
C LEU A 58 13.89 14.14 10.04
N ALA A 59 14.79 14.04 9.06
CA ALA A 59 16.22 14.19 9.28
C ALA A 59 16.54 15.57 9.89
N GLN A 60 15.92 16.64 9.37
CA GLN A 60 16.13 17.99 9.88
C GLN A 60 15.54 18.18 11.28
N ALA A 61 14.34 17.64 11.55
CA ALA A 61 13.72 17.74 12.86
C ALA A 61 14.54 17.03 13.95
N LEU A 62 15.07 15.84 13.65
CA LEU A 62 15.95 15.10 14.55
C LEU A 62 17.31 15.79 14.70
N LYS A 63 17.88 16.33 13.61
CA LYS A 63 19.14 17.08 13.63
C LYS A 63 19.06 18.24 14.61
N THR A 64 18.04 19.09 14.48
CA THR A 64 17.83 20.23 15.39
C THR A 64 17.73 19.80 16.85
N LYS A 65 17.07 18.67 17.15
CA LYS A 65 16.97 18.14 18.51
C LYS A 65 18.33 17.65 19.04
N VAL A 66 19.09 16.92 18.23
CA VAL A 66 20.40 16.39 18.64
C VAL A 66 21.42 17.52 18.82
N GLU A 67 21.43 18.53 17.95
CA GLU A 67 22.33 19.70 18.07
C GLU A 67 21.98 20.62 19.25
N SER A 68 20.78 20.47 19.84
CA SER A 68 20.42 21.21 21.06
C SER A 68 21.04 20.63 22.34
N ILE A 69 21.73 19.49 22.24
CA ILE A 69 22.41 18.84 23.37
C ILE A 69 23.78 19.51 23.59
N ASP A 70 24.03 19.96 24.81
CA ASP A 70 25.34 20.52 25.19
C ASP A 70 26.48 19.53 24.89
N GLY A 71 27.47 19.99 24.10
CA GLY A 71 28.63 19.19 23.68
C GLY A 71 28.52 18.56 22.28
N VAL A 72 27.40 18.75 21.58
CA VAL A 72 27.25 18.39 20.16
C VAL A 72 27.60 19.59 19.29
N ASP A 73 28.59 19.42 18.40
CA ASP A 73 29.03 20.42 17.41
C ASP A 73 28.39 20.20 16.02
N ASP A 74 28.17 18.94 15.63
CA ASP A 74 27.55 18.55 14.34
C ASP A 74 26.70 17.29 14.54
N ALA A 75 25.49 17.28 13.96
CA ALA A 75 24.67 16.07 13.91
C ALA A 75 24.35 15.63 12.47
N ARG A 76 24.52 14.34 12.23
CA ARG A 76 24.23 13.66 10.95
C ARG A 76 23.14 12.64 11.16
N ILE A 77 22.01 12.83 10.47
CA ILE A 77 20.87 11.93 10.55
C ILE A 77 20.71 11.23 9.21
N ASP A 78 20.92 9.91 9.19
CA ASP A 78 20.65 9.07 8.03
C ASP A 78 19.28 8.40 8.18
N VAL A 79 18.36 8.71 7.27
CA VAL A 79 17.00 8.17 7.28
C VAL A 79 16.79 7.29 6.06
N SER A 80 16.50 6.01 6.31
CA SER A 80 16.17 5.04 5.26
C SER A 80 14.88 4.30 5.58
N SER A 81 14.33 3.58 4.60
CA SER A 81 13.15 2.72 4.78
C SER A 81 13.51 1.27 4.52
N LYS A 82 12.97 0.36 5.34
CA LYS A 82 13.05 -1.09 5.11
C LYS A 82 11.68 -1.71 5.31
N ILE A 83 10.96 -1.90 4.20
CA ILE A 83 9.66 -2.56 4.22
C ILE A 83 9.86 -4.05 4.50
N THR A 84 9.12 -4.55 5.48
CA THR A 84 9.09 -5.97 5.86
C THR A 84 7.78 -6.61 5.42
N ALA A 85 7.81 -7.94 5.24
CA ALA A 85 6.59 -8.69 5.00
C ALA A 85 5.76 -8.79 6.29
N HIS A 86 4.46 -8.53 6.18
CA HIS A 86 3.51 -8.70 7.28
C HIS A 86 2.86 -10.08 7.27
N THR A 87 2.41 -10.54 8.44
CA THR A 87 1.66 -11.79 8.57
C THR A 87 0.34 -11.72 7.81
N VAL A 88 -0.03 -12.83 7.18
CA VAL A 88 -1.29 -13.00 6.46
C VAL A 88 -2.23 -13.92 7.25
N GLN A 89 -3.42 -14.21 6.72
CA GLN A 89 -4.39 -15.10 7.34
C GLN A 89 -3.75 -16.46 7.73
N LYS A 90 -4.12 -17.02 8.88
CA LYS A 90 -3.43 -18.17 9.54
C LYS A 90 -3.20 -19.40 8.65
N ASN A 91 -4.05 -19.63 7.67
CA ASN A 91 -4.02 -20.81 6.79
C ASN A 91 -3.33 -20.56 5.44
N LEU A 92 -2.81 -19.35 5.22
CA LEU A 92 -2.18 -18.96 3.96
C LEU A 92 -0.70 -18.65 4.18
N LYS A 93 0.08 -18.79 3.10
CA LYS A 93 1.50 -18.43 3.08
C LYS A 93 1.66 -17.13 2.29
N PRO A 94 2.54 -16.22 2.73
CA PRO A 94 2.92 -15.07 1.90
C PRO A 94 3.45 -15.53 0.54
N LEU A 95 3.15 -14.76 -0.51
CA LEU A 95 3.67 -15.03 -1.85
C LEU A 95 5.15 -14.66 -1.91
N GLN A 96 5.93 -15.44 -2.66
CA GLN A 96 7.32 -15.10 -2.93
C GLN A 96 7.39 -13.79 -3.72
N ASN A 97 8.43 -12.99 -3.47
CA ASN A 97 8.68 -11.70 -4.13
C ASN A 97 7.60 -10.63 -3.89
N ILE A 98 6.63 -10.85 -3.00
CA ILE A 98 5.64 -9.86 -2.59
C ILE A 98 5.62 -9.79 -1.06
N LYS A 99 6.07 -8.67 -0.49
CA LYS A 99 6.11 -8.50 0.96
C LYS A 99 4.71 -8.31 1.54
N ASN A 100 3.90 -7.46 0.91
CA ASN A 100 2.59 -7.08 1.44
C ASN A 100 1.53 -7.01 0.34
N ILE A 101 0.33 -7.53 0.63
CA ILE A 101 -0.82 -7.46 -0.29
C ILE A 101 -1.90 -6.58 0.33
N LEU A 102 -2.31 -5.54 -0.41
CA LEU A 102 -3.37 -4.61 -0.03
C LEU A 102 -4.60 -4.87 -0.88
N ALA A 103 -5.67 -5.35 -0.27
CA ALA A 103 -6.94 -5.56 -0.96
C ALA A 103 -7.78 -4.28 -0.97
N ILE A 104 -8.18 -3.81 -2.15
CA ILE A 104 -9.06 -2.66 -2.32
C ILE A 104 -10.45 -3.18 -2.66
N ALA A 105 -11.39 -3.01 -1.73
CA ALA A 105 -12.75 -3.53 -1.85
C ALA A 105 -13.77 -2.39 -1.91
N SER A 106 -14.96 -2.69 -2.43
CA SER A 106 -16.12 -1.81 -2.33
C SER A 106 -17.40 -2.60 -2.14
N GLY A 107 -18.35 -2.01 -1.40
CA GLY A 107 -19.66 -2.62 -1.19
C GLY A 107 -20.55 -2.65 -2.43
N LYS A 108 -20.32 -1.73 -3.38
CA LYS A 108 -21.06 -1.61 -4.64
C LYS A 108 -20.15 -1.17 -5.79
N GLY A 109 -20.64 -1.33 -7.02
CA GLY A 109 -20.00 -0.80 -8.23
C GLY A 109 -20.11 0.73 -8.31
N GLY A 110 -19.19 1.37 -9.02
CA GLY A 110 -19.27 2.81 -9.33
C GLY A 110 -18.78 3.77 -8.23
N VAL A 111 -18.28 3.28 -7.09
CA VAL A 111 -17.74 4.15 -6.00
C VAL A 111 -16.34 4.71 -6.28
N GLY A 112 -15.74 4.38 -7.43
CA GLY A 112 -14.37 4.78 -7.78
C GLY A 112 -13.27 3.91 -7.14
N LYS A 113 -13.59 2.68 -6.75
CA LYS A 113 -12.65 1.68 -6.20
C LYS A 113 -11.35 1.56 -7.01
N SER A 114 -11.46 1.34 -8.32
CA SER A 114 -10.30 1.16 -9.21
C SER A 114 -9.43 2.41 -9.31
N THR A 115 -10.07 3.59 -9.30
CA THR A 115 -9.39 4.89 -9.25
C THR A 115 -8.60 5.04 -7.95
N VAL A 116 -9.19 4.69 -6.80
CA VAL A 116 -8.49 4.71 -5.52
C VAL A 116 -7.34 3.70 -5.50
N ALA A 117 -7.55 2.49 -6.03
CA ALA A 117 -6.52 1.45 -6.09
C ALA A 117 -5.28 1.90 -6.87
N VAL A 118 -5.46 2.45 -8.08
CA VAL A 118 -4.34 2.91 -8.90
C VAL A 118 -3.63 4.12 -8.28
N ASN A 119 -4.38 5.08 -7.71
CA ASN A 119 -3.76 6.25 -7.06
C ASN A 119 -3.02 5.86 -5.78
N LEU A 120 -3.52 4.90 -5.00
CA LEU A 120 -2.80 4.39 -3.84
C LEU A 120 -1.50 3.69 -4.27
N ALA A 121 -1.55 2.88 -5.33
CA ALA A 121 -0.35 2.23 -5.86
C ALA A 121 0.70 3.25 -6.32
N LEU A 122 0.27 4.29 -7.04
CA LEU A 122 1.13 5.38 -7.49
C LEU A 122 1.69 6.20 -6.32
N ALA A 123 0.90 6.47 -5.28
CA ALA A 123 1.36 7.20 -4.10
C ALA A 123 2.43 6.40 -3.33
N LEU A 124 2.22 5.10 -3.13
CA LEU A 124 3.24 4.21 -2.54
C LEU A 124 4.54 4.19 -3.36
N SER A 125 4.40 4.14 -4.69
CA SER A 125 5.55 4.21 -5.59
C SER A 125 6.27 5.57 -5.54
N ALA A 126 5.51 6.67 -5.46
CA ALA A 126 6.05 8.01 -5.29
C ALA A 126 6.83 8.16 -3.98
N GLU A 127 6.38 7.48 -2.91
CA GLU A 127 7.08 7.36 -1.62
C GLU A 127 8.27 6.39 -1.63
N GLY A 128 8.60 5.81 -2.78
CA GLY A 128 9.80 5.02 -3.03
C GLY A 128 9.65 3.52 -2.80
N ALA A 129 8.43 3.01 -2.65
CA ALA A 129 8.19 1.56 -2.60
C ALA A 129 8.21 0.94 -4.01
N THR A 130 8.59 -0.34 -4.11
CA THR A 130 8.34 -1.14 -5.31
C THR A 130 6.90 -1.66 -5.28
N VAL A 131 6.09 -1.27 -6.28
CA VAL A 131 4.64 -1.50 -6.24
C VAL A 131 4.14 -2.23 -7.49
N GLY A 132 3.27 -3.20 -7.24
CA GLY A 132 2.48 -3.86 -8.26
C GLY A 132 1.00 -3.56 -8.10
N ILE A 133 0.25 -3.67 -9.19
CA ILE A 133 -1.21 -3.62 -9.20
C ILE A 133 -1.78 -4.81 -9.98
N LEU A 134 -2.74 -5.49 -9.36
CA LEU A 134 -3.49 -6.58 -9.97
C LEU A 134 -4.97 -6.21 -10.05
N ASP A 135 -5.50 -6.20 -11.27
CA ASP A 135 -6.92 -6.02 -11.52
C ASP A 135 -7.64 -7.37 -11.42
N ALA A 136 -8.46 -7.53 -10.38
CA ALA A 136 -9.28 -8.71 -10.15
C ALA A 136 -10.75 -8.50 -10.58
N ASP A 137 -11.09 -7.33 -11.13
CA ASP A 137 -12.44 -7.05 -11.62
C ASP A 137 -12.64 -7.59 -13.03
N ILE A 138 -12.95 -8.89 -13.12
CA ILE A 138 -13.03 -9.60 -14.40
C ILE A 138 -14.18 -9.11 -15.29
N TYR A 139 -15.26 -8.58 -14.70
CA TYR A 139 -16.44 -8.15 -15.44
C TYR A 139 -16.32 -6.74 -16.02
N GLY A 140 -15.40 -5.94 -15.47
CA GLY A 140 -15.16 -4.57 -15.91
C GLY A 140 -13.73 -4.14 -15.62
N PRO A 141 -12.72 -4.82 -16.21
CA PRO A 141 -11.33 -4.50 -15.96
C PRO A 141 -11.06 -3.08 -16.41
N SER A 142 -10.56 -2.25 -15.51
CA SER A 142 -10.38 -0.82 -15.76
C SER A 142 -8.93 -0.39 -15.65
N GLN A 143 -8.09 -1.18 -14.96
CA GLN A 143 -6.69 -0.84 -14.75
C GLN A 143 -5.85 -0.76 -16.04
N PRO A 144 -6.03 -1.65 -17.05
CA PRO A 144 -5.35 -1.50 -18.34
C PRO A 144 -5.54 -0.11 -18.94
N ARG A 145 -6.78 0.37 -18.95
CA ARG A 145 -7.15 1.66 -19.50
C ARG A 145 -6.63 2.82 -18.64
N MET A 146 -6.78 2.74 -17.31
CA MET A 146 -6.31 3.78 -16.39
C MET A 146 -4.79 3.96 -16.44
N LEU A 147 -4.05 2.87 -16.63
CA LEU A 147 -2.58 2.88 -16.76
C LEU A 147 -2.10 3.16 -18.19
N GLY A 148 -3.02 3.28 -19.16
CA GLY A 148 -2.67 3.49 -20.58
C GLY A 148 -1.91 2.31 -21.20
N ILE A 149 -2.05 1.11 -20.66
CA ILE A 149 -1.35 -0.09 -21.12
C ILE A 149 -2.15 -0.75 -22.26
N LYS A 150 -1.44 -1.16 -23.31
CA LYS A 150 -1.99 -1.90 -24.45
C LYS A 150 -1.15 -3.15 -24.73
N GLY A 151 -1.76 -4.13 -25.36
CA GLY A 151 -1.11 -5.41 -25.71
C GLY A 151 -1.32 -6.48 -24.65
N LYS A 152 -0.66 -7.64 -24.86
CA LYS A 152 -0.73 -8.81 -23.98
C LYS A 152 0.62 -8.97 -23.26
N PRO A 153 0.65 -9.47 -22.01
CA PRO A 153 1.89 -9.81 -21.33
C PRO A 153 2.69 -10.84 -22.11
N ASP A 154 4.02 -10.72 -22.08
CA ASP A 154 4.93 -11.69 -22.68
C ASP A 154 5.03 -12.95 -21.80
N SER A 155 5.28 -14.08 -22.43
CA SER A 155 5.51 -15.37 -21.75
C SER A 155 6.69 -16.08 -22.40
N LYS A 156 7.87 -15.94 -21.78
CA LYS A 156 9.12 -16.50 -22.31
C LYS A 156 9.18 -18.03 -22.25
N ASP A 157 8.52 -18.62 -21.26
CA ASP A 157 8.52 -20.07 -20.98
C ASP A 157 7.17 -20.74 -21.30
N GLY A 158 6.18 -19.97 -21.75
CA GLY A 158 4.81 -20.43 -22.01
C GLY A 158 4.02 -20.81 -20.75
N LYS A 159 4.54 -20.53 -19.55
CA LYS A 159 3.93 -20.89 -18.25
C LYS A 159 3.70 -19.67 -17.37
N THR A 160 4.66 -18.76 -17.34
CA THR A 160 4.63 -17.57 -16.52
C THR A 160 4.48 -16.32 -17.37
N LEU A 161 3.89 -15.29 -16.78
CA LEU A 161 3.59 -14.03 -17.44
C LEU A 161 4.49 -12.93 -16.88
N GLU A 162 5.14 -12.18 -17.76
CA GLU A 162 5.83 -10.95 -17.36
C GLU A 162 4.78 -9.87 -17.07
N PRO A 163 4.86 -9.18 -15.91
CA PRO A 163 3.96 -8.06 -15.65
C PRO A 163 4.20 -6.93 -16.65
N MET A 164 3.11 -6.30 -17.07
CA MET A 164 3.18 -5.07 -17.86
C MET A 164 3.71 -3.93 -16.99
N ASN A 165 4.36 -2.93 -17.57
CA ASN A 165 4.91 -1.81 -16.79
C ASN A 165 4.31 -0.48 -17.25
N SER A 166 3.89 0.36 -16.31
CA SER A 166 3.44 1.73 -16.57
C SER A 166 3.57 2.59 -15.31
N TYR A 167 3.96 3.86 -15.45
CA TYR A 167 4.14 4.80 -14.32
C TYR A 167 4.92 4.24 -13.12
N HIS A 168 5.97 3.43 -13.39
CA HIS A 168 6.80 2.73 -12.38
C HIS A 168 6.09 1.59 -11.61
N LEU A 169 4.87 1.23 -12.00
CA LEU A 169 4.14 0.09 -11.47
C LEU A 169 4.33 -1.14 -12.34
N GLN A 170 4.42 -2.30 -11.69
CA GLN A 170 4.17 -3.60 -12.33
C GLN A 170 2.66 -3.84 -12.35
N ALA A 171 2.09 -4.20 -13.50
CA ALA A 171 0.65 -4.31 -13.68
C ALA A 171 0.27 -5.66 -14.29
N MET A 172 -0.77 -6.27 -13.73
CA MET A 172 -1.42 -7.44 -14.29
C MET A 172 -2.93 -7.27 -14.26
N SER A 173 -3.61 -7.74 -15.28
CA SER A 173 -5.07 -7.71 -15.39
C SER A 173 -5.52 -8.83 -16.29
N ILE A 174 -6.65 -9.45 -15.94
CA ILE A 174 -7.33 -10.36 -16.87
C ILE A 174 -7.70 -9.63 -18.18
N GLY A 175 -7.91 -8.32 -18.12
CA GLY A 175 -8.15 -7.44 -19.27
C GLY A 175 -7.05 -7.47 -20.33
N PHE A 176 -5.82 -7.89 -20.00
CA PHE A 176 -4.76 -8.07 -20.99
C PHE A 176 -4.85 -9.40 -21.75
N LEU A 177 -5.51 -10.40 -21.17
CA LEU A 177 -5.58 -11.76 -21.71
C LEU A 177 -6.86 -11.98 -22.53
N ILE A 178 -7.87 -11.14 -22.34
CA ILE A 178 -9.18 -11.25 -22.96
C ILE A 178 -9.35 -10.22 -24.07
N GLU A 179 -10.01 -10.60 -25.16
CA GLU A 179 -10.37 -9.68 -26.24
C GLU A 179 -11.73 -9.05 -25.93
N GLU A 180 -11.79 -7.71 -25.93
CA GLU A 180 -12.95 -6.90 -25.46
C GLU A 180 -14.30 -7.29 -26.09
N GLU A 181 -14.29 -7.85 -27.31
CA GLU A 181 -15.51 -8.19 -28.05
C GLU A 181 -16.03 -9.63 -27.84
N THR A 182 -15.36 -10.44 -27.02
CA THR A 182 -15.76 -11.85 -26.82
C THR A 182 -16.58 -12.01 -25.54
N PRO A 183 -17.90 -12.20 -25.60
CA PRO A 183 -18.71 -12.42 -24.40
C PRO A 183 -18.32 -13.75 -23.75
N MET A 184 -17.59 -13.69 -22.64
CA MET A 184 -17.22 -14.84 -21.83
C MET A 184 -18.13 -14.98 -20.61
N ILE A 185 -18.64 -16.18 -20.39
CA ILE A 185 -19.42 -16.51 -19.19
C ILE A 185 -18.45 -16.88 -18.06
N TRP A 186 -18.15 -15.91 -17.21
CA TRP A 186 -17.35 -16.12 -16.00
C TRP A 186 -18.24 -16.69 -14.89
N ARG A 187 -17.92 -17.89 -14.41
CA ARG A 187 -18.53 -18.45 -13.19
C ARG A 187 -17.61 -18.19 -11.99
N GLY A 188 -18.18 -18.05 -10.79
CA GLY A 188 -17.43 -17.77 -9.55
C GLY A 188 -16.14 -18.58 -9.37
N PRO A 189 -16.17 -19.93 -9.48
CA PRO A 189 -14.96 -20.75 -9.36
C PRO A 189 -13.89 -20.45 -10.41
N MET A 190 -14.28 -20.10 -11.64
CA MET A 190 -13.34 -19.73 -12.70
C MET A 190 -12.68 -18.39 -12.41
N VAL A 191 -13.42 -17.44 -11.84
CA VAL A 191 -12.89 -16.12 -11.43
C VAL A 191 -11.83 -16.30 -10.34
N THR A 192 -12.12 -17.12 -9.32
CA THR A 192 -11.16 -17.43 -8.26
C THR A 192 -9.92 -18.11 -8.82
N GLN A 193 -10.08 -19.12 -9.66
CA GLN A 193 -8.95 -19.84 -10.27
C GLN A 193 -8.10 -18.92 -11.15
N ALA A 194 -8.73 -18.07 -11.97
CA ALA A 194 -8.01 -17.12 -12.82
C ALA A 194 -7.23 -16.11 -11.97
N LEU A 195 -7.79 -15.62 -10.86
CA LEU A 195 -7.07 -14.71 -9.98
C LEU A 195 -5.89 -15.39 -9.29
N GLU A 196 -6.08 -16.59 -8.76
CA GLU A 196 -5.00 -17.40 -8.19
C GLU A 196 -3.90 -17.63 -9.24
N GLN A 197 -4.28 -17.89 -10.48
CA GLN A 197 -3.32 -18.06 -11.57
C GLN A 197 -2.56 -16.76 -11.85
N LEU A 198 -3.25 -15.61 -12.00
CA LEU A 198 -2.59 -14.33 -12.22
C LEU A 198 -1.66 -13.93 -11.06
N LEU A 199 -2.03 -14.28 -9.82
CA LEU A 199 -1.18 -14.03 -8.65
C LEU A 199 0.09 -14.89 -8.65
N ASN A 200 -0.03 -16.19 -8.95
CA ASN A 200 1.07 -17.16 -8.83
C ASN A 200 1.95 -17.25 -10.08
N ASP A 201 1.35 -17.10 -11.27
CA ASP A 201 2.04 -17.29 -12.55
C ASP A 201 2.63 -15.97 -13.09
N THR A 202 2.32 -14.82 -12.47
CA THR A 202 2.98 -13.55 -12.83
C THR A 202 4.34 -13.44 -12.16
N GLN A 203 5.37 -13.13 -12.93
CA GLN A 203 6.74 -12.91 -12.45
C GLN A 203 6.90 -11.53 -11.80
N TRP A 204 6.31 -11.34 -10.62
CA TRP A 204 6.49 -10.12 -9.82
C TRP A 204 7.95 -9.95 -9.39
N LYS A 205 8.48 -8.74 -9.55
CA LYS A 205 9.87 -8.38 -9.27
C LYS A 205 9.94 -7.60 -7.96
N ASP A 206 10.27 -8.30 -6.88
CA ASP A 206 10.57 -7.77 -5.54
C ASP A 206 9.65 -6.63 -5.08
N LEU A 207 8.36 -6.91 -4.98
CA LEU A 207 7.35 -5.94 -4.56
C LEU A 207 7.33 -5.75 -3.04
N ASP A 208 7.42 -4.49 -2.62
CA ASP A 208 7.07 -4.07 -1.27
C ASP A 208 5.56 -4.16 -1.05
N TYR A 209 4.77 -3.78 -2.06
CA TYR A 209 3.31 -3.81 -2.03
C TYR A 209 2.73 -4.31 -3.35
N LEU A 210 1.75 -5.22 -3.28
CA LEU A 210 0.83 -5.54 -4.36
C LEU A 210 -0.56 -5.03 -4.00
N VAL A 211 -1.08 -4.08 -4.78
CA VAL A 211 -2.44 -3.57 -4.64
C VAL A 211 -3.37 -4.42 -5.50
N ILE A 212 -4.39 -5.04 -4.90
CA ILE A 212 -5.39 -5.83 -5.61
C ILE A 212 -6.69 -5.07 -5.67
N ASP A 213 -7.11 -4.74 -6.88
CA ASP A 213 -8.41 -4.12 -7.16
C ASP A 213 -9.49 -5.20 -7.26
N LEU A 214 -10.20 -5.46 -6.16
CA LEU A 214 -11.17 -6.55 -6.07
C LEU A 214 -12.44 -6.25 -6.88
N PRO A 215 -13.19 -7.25 -7.35
CA PRO A 215 -14.52 -7.01 -7.94
C PRO A 215 -15.46 -6.35 -6.91
N PRO A 216 -16.48 -5.60 -7.34
CA PRO A 216 -17.42 -4.93 -6.43
C PRO A 216 -18.34 -5.92 -5.71
N GLY A 217 -18.86 -5.49 -4.55
CA GLY A 217 -19.86 -6.24 -3.79
C GLY A 217 -19.26 -7.05 -2.64
N THR A 218 -20.13 -7.52 -1.75
CA THR A 218 -19.75 -8.36 -0.59
C THR A 218 -20.29 -9.79 -0.73
N GLY A 219 -20.46 -10.25 -1.97
CA GLY A 219 -20.99 -11.58 -2.28
C GLY A 219 -19.94 -12.70 -2.13
N ASP A 220 -20.36 -13.94 -2.34
CA ASP A 220 -19.54 -15.14 -2.12
C ASP A 220 -18.23 -15.15 -2.92
N THR A 221 -18.20 -14.52 -4.09
CA THR A 221 -16.97 -14.41 -4.89
C THR A 221 -15.92 -13.57 -4.17
N GLN A 222 -16.28 -12.40 -3.63
CA GLN A 222 -15.34 -11.55 -2.89
C GLN A 222 -14.85 -12.24 -1.61
N LEU A 223 -15.76 -12.91 -0.88
CA LEU A 223 -15.40 -13.66 0.32
C LEU A 223 -14.43 -14.80 -0.01
N THR A 224 -14.69 -15.55 -1.08
CA THR A 224 -13.81 -16.65 -1.52
C THR A 224 -12.44 -16.12 -1.92
N LEU A 225 -12.37 -14.99 -2.63
CA LEU A 225 -11.10 -14.34 -2.96
C LEU A 225 -10.34 -13.92 -1.70
N ALA A 226 -11.02 -13.27 -0.75
CA ALA A 226 -10.43 -12.86 0.53
C ALA A 226 -9.96 -14.04 1.40
N GLN A 227 -10.52 -15.25 1.21
CA GLN A 227 -10.09 -16.48 1.89
C GLN A 227 -8.91 -17.18 1.22
N ARG A 228 -8.70 -16.97 -0.09
CA ARG A 228 -7.69 -17.67 -0.89
C ARG A 228 -6.42 -16.85 -1.09
N VAL A 229 -6.56 -15.53 -1.14
CA VAL A 229 -5.44 -14.61 -1.35
C VAL A 229 -4.80 -14.23 -0.01
N PRO A 230 -3.47 -14.35 0.15
CA PRO A 230 -2.75 -14.00 1.37
C PRO A 230 -2.65 -12.48 1.55
N VAL A 231 -3.74 -11.86 2.00
CA VAL A 231 -3.90 -10.41 2.13
C VAL A 231 -3.30 -9.95 3.47
N SER A 232 -2.47 -8.91 3.43
CA SER A 232 -1.88 -8.28 4.61
C SER A 232 -2.81 -7.26 5.26
N GLY A 233 -3.66 -6.61 4.47
CA GLY A 233 -4.71 -5.70 4.94
C GLY A 233 -5.66 -5.27 3.84
N ALA A 234 -6.80 -4.73 4.23
CA ALA A 234 -7.85 -4.27 3.31
C ALA A 234 -8.17 -2.78 3.48
N VAL A 235 -8.50 -2.12 2.38
CA VAL A 235 -9.06 -0.77 2.34
C VAL A 235 -10.43 -0.85 1.68
N ILE A 236 -11.43 -0.24 2.32
CA ILE A 236 -12.81 -0.24 1.82
C ILE A 236 -13.14 1.11 1.23
N VAL A 237 -13.54 1.13 -0.04
CA VAL A 237 -13.96 2.35 -0.75
C VAL A 237 -15.48 2.45 -0.74
N THR A 238 -15.99 3.63 -0.41
CA THR A 238 -17.42 3.96 -0.37
C THR A 238 -17.68 5.37 -0.90
N THR A 239 -18.94 5.77 -0.93
CA THR A 239 -19.41 7.15 -1.18
C THR A 239 -20.28 7.60 0.00
N PRO A 240 -20.56 8.90 0.20
CA PRO A 240 -21.37 9.38 1.31
C PRO A 240 -22.83 8.87 1.31
N GLN A 241 -23.31 8.41 0.15
CA GLN A 241 -24.67 7.89 0.01
C GLN A 241 -24.94 6.74 1.00
N ASP A 242 -26.04 6.83 1.76
CA ASP A 242 -26.41 5.86 2.82
C ASP A 242 -26.33 4.38 2.39
N ILE A 243 -26.78 4.08 1.18
CA ILE A 243 -26.75 2.71 0.63
C ILE A 243 -25.30 2.21 0.51
N ALA A 244 -24.38 3.07 0.06
CA ALA A 244 -22.97 2.72 -0.05
C ALA A 244 -22.34 2.45 1.34
N LEU A 245 -22.70 3.27 2.34
CA LEU A 245 -22.22 3.13 3.72
C LEU A 245 -22.68 1.81 4.34
N LEU A 246 -23.94 1.39 4.07
CA LEU A 246 -24.44 0.09 4.51
C LEU A 246 -23.64 -1.08 3.91
N ASP A 247 -23.29 -1.00 2.63
CA ASP A 247 -22.49 -2.04 1.98
C ASP A 247 -21.02 -2.01 2.41
N ALA A 248 -20.44 -0.83 2.68
CA ALA A 248 -19.10 -0.71 3.28
C ALA A 248 -19.04 -1.37 4.66
N ARG A 249 -20.09 -1.19 5.48
CA ARG A 249 -20.21 -1.87 6.78
C ARG A 249 -20.29 -3.39 6.64
N ARG A 250 -20.94 -3.90 5.60
CA ARG A 250 -20.95 -5.35 5.28
C ARG A 250 -19.57 -5.83 4.87
N GLY A 251 -18.86 -5.06 4.04
CA GLY A 251 -17.49 -5.36 3.62
C GLY A 251 -16.53 -5.44 4.81
N LEU A 252 -16.66 -4.52 5.77
CA LEU A 252 -15.88 -4.54 7.02
C LEU A 252 -16.06 -5.87 7.75
N LYS A 253 -17.32 -6.27 8.00
CA LYS A 253 -17.64 -7.54 8.66
C LYS A 253 -17.18 -8.77 7.88
N MET A 254 -17.09 -8.67 6.56
CA MET A 254 -16.59 -9.76 5.71
C MET A 254 -15.10 -9.98 5.95
N PHE A 255 -14.29 -8.93 5.96
CA PHE A 255 -12.85 -9.03 6.22
C PHE A 255 -12.54 -9.46 7.67
N GLU A 256 -13.32 -8.98 8.64
CA GLU A 256 -13.24 -9.44 10.03
C GLU A 256 -13.45 -10.96 10.16
N LYS A 257 -14.40 -11.54 9.41
CA LYS A 257 -14.67 -12.98 9.42
C LYS A 257 -13.54 -13.84 8.87
N VAL A 258 -12.65 -13.26 8.06
CA VAL A 258 -11.52 -13.97 7.46
C VAL A 258 -10.18 -13.54 8.07
N ASP A 259 -10.21 -12.89 9.24
CA ASP A 259 -9.04 -12.42 9.98
C ASP A 259 -8.13 -11.47 9.16
N VAL A 260 -8.72 -10.66 8.27
CA VAL A 260 -7.98 -9.63 7.50
C VAL A 260 -8.18 -8.27 8.17
N PRO A 261 -7.11 -7.56 8.56
CA PRO A 261 -7.23 -6.26 9.17
C PRO A 261 -7.69 -5.21 8.14
N VAL A 262 -8.73 -4.46 8.47
CA VAL A 262 -9.18 -3.34 7.65
C VAL A 262 -8.42 -2.10 8.11
N LEU A 263 -7.53 -1.61 7.24
CA LEU A 263 -6.60 -0.51 7.51
C LEU A 263 -7.31 0.85 7.52
N GLY A 264 -8.43 0.95 6.81
CA GLY A 264 -9.23 2.17 6.76
C GLY A 264 -10.39 2.09 5.78
N ILE A 265 -11.21 3.13 5.81
CA ILE A 265 -12.31 3.36 4.87
C ILE A 265 -12.01 4.66 4.12
N VAL A 266 -12.12 4.61 2.80
CA VAL A 266 -12.00 5.77 1.91
C VAL A 266 -13.40 6.15 1.46
N GLU A 267 -13.87 7.31 1.91
CA GLU A 267 -15.05 7.94 1.34
C GLU A 267 -14.65 8.75 0.11
N ASN A 268 -15.05 8.28 -1.06
CA ASN A 268 -14.80 8.94 -2.33
C ASN A 268 -16.02 9.76 -2.76
N MET A 269 -15.79 10.78 -3.60
CA MET A 269 -16.85 11.66 -4.12
C MET A 269 -17.68 12.32 -3.01
N GLY A 270 -17.03 12.72 -1.91
CA GLY A 270 -17.70 13.32 -0.74
C GLY A 270 -17.93 14.83 -0.81
N LEU A 271 -17.37 15.48 -1.83
CA LEU A 271 -17.42 16.92 -2.01
C LEU A 271 -17.23 17.25 -3.49
N HIS A 272 -18.00 18.21 -3.99
CA HIS A 272 -17.73 18.89 -5.25
C HIS A 272 -17.37 20.35 -4.97
N ILE A 273 -16.23 20.80 -5.51
CA ILE A 273 -15.82 22.21 -5.50
C ILE A 273 -16.00 22.75 -6.90
N CYS A 274 -16.93 23.69 -7.08
CA CYS A 274 -17.20 24.29 -8.37
C CYS A 274 -15.97 25.03 -8.88
N SER A 275 -15.44 24.62 -10.05
CA SER A 275 -14.23 25.20 -10.63
C SER A 275 -14.36 26.67 -11.03
N GLN A 276 -15.59 27.20 -11.10
CA GLN A 276 -15.84 28.59 -11.47
C GLN A 276 -15.92 29.53 -10.27
N CYS A 277 -16.49 29.09 -9.14
CA CYS A 277 -16.77 29.97 -8.00
C CYS A 277 -16.23 29.48 -6.65
N GLY A 278 -15.66 28.27 -6.59
CA GLY A 278 -15.16 27.67 -5.35
C GLY A 278 -16.27 27.25 -4.38
N HIS A 279 -17.53 27.24 -4.81
CA HIS A 279 -18.64 26.77 -3.97
C HIS A 279 -18.50 25.27 -3.68
N GLU A 280 -18.76 24.90 -2.43
CA GLU A 280 -18.69 23.55 -1.90
C GLU A 280 -20.10 22.94 -1.81
N GLU A 281 -20.31 21.83 -2.52
CA GLU A 281 -21.56 21.05 -2.49
C GLU A 281 -21.24 19.62 -2.04
N HIS A 282 -22.03 19.11 -1.09
CA HIS A 282 -21.91 17.76 -0.51
C HIS A 282 -22.98 16.81 -1.05
#